data_AF-A0AAV0FKC9-F1
#
_entry.id   AF-A0AAV0FKC9-F1
#
_cell.length_a   1.000
_cell.length_b   1.000
_cell.length_c   1.000
_cell.angle_alpha   90.00
_cell.angle_beta   90.00
_cell.angle_gamma   90.00
#
_symmetry.space_group_name_H-M   'P 1'
#
loop_
_entity.id
_entity.type
_entity.pdbx_description
1 polymer ?
#
loop_
_entity_poly.entity_id
_entity_poly.type
_entity_poly.pdbx_seq_one_letter_code
_entity_poly.pdbx_strand_id
1 'polypeptide(L)'
;MKNRGTHINLKGFAIGNGLTDPLIQYAAYTDYAMEQNLINKTIYDQINQTVPACETLIESCGTLGEKKVCEEAFFKCTNIFQEILFISNHSNPYDITKPCQGLLCYNMSNVEKYLNQQKVREALGVGAIQFVSCSQIVYNAMIQDWMRNYDVGIPALLEQGINVLIYAGEFDFICNWLGNSRWVHAMKWLGQKDFGIAPNVSFTVDGEVKGTLKSHGPLSFLKVSDAGHMVPMDQPKAALVMLQRWMQGKLTSTA
;
A
#
# COMPACT_ATOMS: atom_id res chain seq x y z
N MET A 1 -32.18 0.33 -14.14
CA MET A 1 -32.26 -1.05 -13.60
C MET A 1 -32.53 -0.95 -12.10
N LYS A 2 -33.55 -1.63 -11.57
CA LYS A 2 -33.82 -1.63 -10.12
C LYS A 2 -32.77 -2.51 -9.43
N ASN A 3 -32.01 -1.95 -8.49
CA ASN A 3 -31.01 -2.65 -7.68
C ASN A 3 -31.66 -3.84 -6.94
N ARG A 4 -31.39 -5.07 -7.40
CA ARG A 4 -31.87 -6.33 -6.78
C ARG A 4 -30.88 -6.93 -5.76
N GLY A 5 -29.81 -6.21 -5.40
CA GLY A 5 -28.80 -6.68 -4.45
C GLY A 5 -29.14 -6.30 -3.01
N THR A 6 -28.60 -7.05 -2.05
CA THR A 6 -28.60 -6.68 -0.63
C THR A 6 -27.90 -5.34 -0.46
N HIS A 7 -28.58 -4.38 0.16
CA HIS A 7 -27.98 -3.09 0.45
C HIS A 7 -26.93 -3.23 1.56
N ILE A 8 -25.68 -2.86 1.25
CA ILE A 8 -24.58 -2.78 2.23
C ILE A 8 -24.33 -1.31 2.54
N ASN A 9 -24.51 -0.94 3.80
CA ASN A 9 -24.28 0.41 4.30
C ASN A 9 -22.79 0.64 4.58
N LEU A 10 -21.98 0.75 3.52
CA LEU A 10 -20.54 0.99 3.63
C LEU A 10 -20.29 2.28 4.42
N LYS A 11 -19.48 2.21 5.48
CA LYS A 11 -19.14 3.37 6.33
C LYS A 11 -17.75 3.93 6.06
N GLY A 12 -16.86 3.09 5.56
CA GLY A 12 -15.48 3.45 5.33
C GLY A 12 -14.65 2.24 4.94
N PHE A 13 -13.44 2.51 4.50
CA PHE A 13 -12.42 1.50 4.24
C PHE A 13 -11.03 2.04 4.64
N ALA A 14 -10.13 1.11 4.96
CA ALA A 14 -8.76 1.42 5.28
C ALA A 14 -7.83 0.65 4.33
N ILE A 15 -6.78 1.31 3.83
CA ILE A 15 -5.77 0.72 2.94
C ILE A 15 -4.42 0.86 3.62
N GLY A 16 -3.82 -0.27 3.95
CA GLY A 16 -2.47 -0.36 4.49
C GLY A 16 -1.48 -0.65 3.38
N ASN A 17 -0.43 0.18 3.26
CA ASN A 17 0.71 -0.09 2.37
C ASN A 17 0.25 -0.48 0.95
N GLY A 18 -0.69 0.28 0.39
CA GLY A 18 -1.33 -0.04 -0.88
C GLY A 18 -0.59 0.50 -2.10
N LEU A 19 -0.84 -0.12 -3.25
CA LEU A 19 -0.61 0.44 -4.58
C LEU A 19 -1.97 0.89 -5.15
N THR A 20 -2.16 2.20 -5.29
CA THR A 20 -3.46 2.83 -5.64
C THR A 20 -3.31 3.78 -6.83
N ASP A 21 -2.27 4.62 -6.82
CA ASP A 21 -1.88 5.48 -7.94
C ASP A 21 -0.45 5.11 -8.37
N PRO A 22 -0.29 4.18 -9.32
CA PRO A 22 1.02 3.76 -9.78
C PRO A 22 1.87 4.91 -10.33
N LEU A 23 1.25 5.93 -10.95
CA LEU A 23 2.00 7.04 -11.55
C LEU A 23 2.81 7.77 -10.49
N ILE A 24 2.13 8.19 -9.42
CA ILE A 24 2.77 8.92 -8.32
C ILE A 24 3.66 8.01 -7.47
N GLN A 25 3.23 6.76 -7.25
CA GLN A 25 3.95 5.85 -6.37
C GLN A 25 5.26 5.32 -6.98
N TYR A 26 5.29 5.03 -8.28
CA TYR A 26 6.54 4.57 -8.93
C TYR A 26 7.60 5.67 -8.98
N ALA A 27 7.20 6.93 -9.20
CA ALA A 27 8.10 8.08 -9.13
C ALA A 27 8.70 8.29 -7.73
N ALA A 28 8.08 7.75 -6.67
CA ALA A 28 8.57 7.89 -5.30
C ALA A 28 9.65 6.87 -4.91
N TYR A 29 9.88 5.81 -5.70
CA TYR A 29 10.84 4.76 -5.33
C TYR A 29 12.27 5.28 -5.15
N THR A 30 12.76 6.10 -6.08
CA THR A 30 14.13 6.62 -6.05
C THR A 30 14.33 7.60 -4.89
N ASP A 31 13.36 8.47 -4.65
CA ASP A 31 13.39 9.41 -3.53
C ASP A 31 13.40 8.68 -2.18
N TYR A 32 12.48 7.74 -1.99
CA TYR A 32 12.44 6.93 -0.76
C TYR A 32 13.74 6.12 -0.58
N ALA A 33 14.25 5.49 -1.65
CA ALA A 33 15.49 4.72 -1.58
C ALA A 33 16.70 5.59 -1.23
N MET A 34 16.77 6.81 -1.74
CA MET A 34 17.83 7.77 -1.40
C MET A 34 17.70 8.26 0.05
N GLU A 35 16.50 8.60 0.50
CA GLU A 35 16.23 9.02 1.90
C GLU A 35 16.59 7.91 2.91
N GLN A 36 16.37 6.64 2.55
CA GLN A 36 16.68 5.48 3.37
C GLN A 36 18.11 4.94 3.16
N ASN A 37 18.95 5.63 2.40
CA ASN A 37 20.34 5.23 2.09
C ASN A 37 20.47 3.85 1.42
N LEU A 38 19.44 3.38 0.69
CA LEU A 38 19.50 2.16 -0.12
C LEU A 38 20.31 2.37 -1.40
N ILE A 39 20.34 3.61 -1.90
CA ILE A 39 21.08 4.02 -3.08
C ILE A 39 21.81 5.35 -2.82
N ASN A 40 22.87 5.61 -3.57
CA ASN A 40 23.56 6.89 -3.56
C ASN A 40 23.05 7.82 -4.68
N LYS A 41 23.53 9.08 -4.67
CA LYS A 41 23.12 10.11 -5.64
C LYS A 41 23.37 9.72 -7.10
N THR A 42 24.49 9.06 -7.40
CA THR A 42 24.82 8.61 -8.76
C THR A 42 23.80 7.62 -9.28
N ILE A 43 23.44 6.61 -8.46
CA ILE A 43 22.43 5.62 -8.81
C ILE A 43 21.04 6.26 -8.92
N TYR A 44 20.71 7.16 -7.99
CA TYR A 44 19.47 7.93 -8.05
C TYR A 44 19.32 8.68 -9.39
N ASP A 45 20.36 9.41 -9.82
CA ASP A 45 20.34 10.16 -11.08
C ASP A 45 20.29 9.26 -12.31
N GLN A 46 20.88 8.06 -12.24
CA GLN A 46 20.81 7.05 -13.30
C GLN A 46 19.38 6.49 -13.44
N ILE A 47 18.79 6.00 -12.35
CA ILE A 47 17.46 5.38 -12.38
C ILE A 47 16.39 6.41 -12.75
N ASN A 48 16.51 7.65 -12.28
CA ASN A 48 15.56 8.72 -12.58
C ASN A 48 15.49 9.09 -14.07
N GLN A 49 16.49 8.75 -14.89
CA GLN A 49 16.39 8.92 -16.35
C GLN A 49 15.33 8.00 -16.96
N THR A 50 14.98 6.90 -16.28
CA THR A 50 13.99 5.93 -16.75
C THR A 50 12.57 6.23 -16.27
N VAL A 51 12.42 7.04 -15.21
CA VAL A 51 11.13 7.38 -14.60
C VAL A 51 10.17 8.02 -15.61
N PRO A 52 10.55 9.03 -16.43
CA PRO A 52 9.63 9.65 -17.38
C PRO A 52 9.02 8.68 -18.40
N ALA A 53 9.81 7.68 -18.83
CA ALA A 53 9.33 6.65 -19.75
C ALA A 53 8.35 5.68 -19.07
N CYS A 54 8.56 5.39 -17.78
CA CYS A 54 7.59 4.65 -16.97
C CYS A 54 6.29 5.46 -16.81
N GLU A 55 6.38 6.73 -16.40
CA GLU A 55 5.23 7.61 -16.19
C GLU A 55 4.37 7.73 -17.46
N THR A 56 4.99 7.96 -18.62
CA THR A 56 4.28 8.05 -19.92
C THR A 56 3.47 6.78 -20.22
N LEU A 57 4.02 5.60 -19.90
CA LEU A 57 3.33 4.32 -20.11
C LEU A 57 2.21 4.08 -19.10
N ILE A 58 2.40 4.47 -17.83
CA ILE A 58 1.34 4.42 -16.81
C ILE A 58 0.18 5.36 -17.20
N GLU A 59 0.48 6.59 -17.62
CA GLU A 59 -0.54 7.53 -18.10
C GLU A 59 -1.32 6.96 -19.29
N SER A 60 -0.63 6.31 -20.22
CA SER A 60 -1.25 5.64 -21.37
C SER A 60 -2.09 4.43 -20.96
N CYS A 61 -1.70 3.70 -19.91
CA CYS A 61 -2.53 2.65 -19.31
C CYS A 61 -3.78 3.24 -18.64
N GLY A 62 -3.64 4.29 -17.85
CA GLY A 62 -4.74 4.98 -17.16
C GLY A 62 -5.70 4.02 -16.43
N THR A 63 -6.95 4.42 -16.24
CA THR A 63 -7.96 3.53 -15.62
C THR A 63 -8.56 2.54 -16.62
N LEU A 64 -8.74 2.94 -17.88
CA LEU A 64 -9.46 2.18 -18.92
C LEU A 64 -8.60 1.86 -20.16
N GLY A 65 -7.29 2.10 -20.11
CA GLY A 65 -6.42 1.87 -21.26
C GLY A 65 -6.27 0.40 -21.62
N GLU A 66 -5.71 0.19 -22.80
CA GLU A 66 -5.55 -1.11 -23.41
C GLU A 66 -4.66 -2.02 -22.57
N LYS A 67 -5.09 -3.28 -22.44
CA LYS A 67 -4.39 -4.31 -21.68
C LYS A 67 -2.90 -4.41 -22.01
N LYS A 68 -2.57 -4.36 -23.30
CA LYS A 68 -1.18 -4.44 -23.78
C LYS A 68 -0.33 -3.27 -23.29
N VAL A 69 -0.87 -2.05 -23.33
CA VAL A 69 -0.18 -0.85 -22.85
C VAL A 69 0.07 -0.94 -21.33
N CYS A 70 -0.92 -1.42 -20.57
CA CYS A 70 -0.78 -1.65 -19.13
C CYS A 70 0.28 -2.71 -18.78
N GLU A 71 0.39 -3.76 -19.59
CA GLU A 71 1.41 -4.79 -19.45
C GLU A 71 2.81 -4.27 -19.80
N GLU A 72 2.94 -3.47 -20.87
CA GLU A 72 4.19 -2.78 -21.20
C GLU A 72 4.62 -1.81 -20.08
N ALA A 73 3.67 -1.05 -19.52
CA ALA A 73 3.91 -0.22 -18.34
C ALA A 73 4.40 -1.05 -17.14
N PHE A 74 3.77 -2.21 -16.89
CA PHE A 74 4.17 -3.13 -15.83
C PHE A 74 5.65 -3.51 -15.94
N PHE A 75 6.07 -4.05 -17.09
CA PHE A 75 7.45 -4.47 -17.29
C PHE A 75 8.44 -3.30 -17.30
N LYS A 76 8.06 -2.14 -17.86
CA LYS A 76 8.94 -0.96 -17.87
C LYS A 76 9.20 -0.45 -16.46
N CYS A 77 8.14 -0.23 -15.70
CA CYS A 77 8.19 0.45 -14.41
C CYS A 77 8.72 -0.45 -13.30
N THR A 78 8.41 -1.75 -13.30
CA THR A 78 8.95 -2.68 -12.30
C THR A 78 10.47 -2.77 -12.32
N ASN A 79 11.13 -2.46 -13.45
CA ASN A 79 12.59 -2.38 -13.50
C ASN A 79 13.19 -1.35 -12.53
N ILE A 80 12.50 -0.23 -12.27
CA ILE A 80 12.95 0.78 -11.30
C ILE A 80 13.11 0.14 -9.91
N PHE A 81 12.08 -0.58 -9.48
CA PHE A 81 12.06 -1.29 -8.20
C PHE A 81 13.11 -2.42 -8.17
N GLN A 82 13.22 -3.22 -9.24
CA GLN A 82 14.16 -4.33 -9.31
C GLN A 82 15.63 -3.87 -9.30
N GLU A 83 15.96 -2.77 -9.99
CA GLU A 83 17.31 -2.20 -10.01
C GLU A 83 17.72 -1.70 -8.62
N ILE A 84 16.83 -1.00 -7.91
CA ILE A 84 17.09 -0.56 -6.53
C ILE A 84 17.30 -1.77 -5.61
N LEU A 85 16.43 -2.78 -5.68
CA LEU A 85 16.58 -3.99 -4.86
C LEU A 85 17.91 -4.68 -5.10
N PHE A 86 18.30 -4.86 -6.36
CA PHE A 86 19.58 -5.47 -6.71
C PHE A 86 20.76 -4.69 -6.11
N ILE A 87 20.76 -3.36 -6.23
CA ILE A 87 21.83 -2.49 -5.72
C ILE A 87 21.89 -2.51 -4.18
N SER A 88 20.74 -2.60 -3.51
CA SER A 88 20.64 -2.73 -2.05
C SER A 88 20.99 -4.12 -1.51
N ASN A 89 21.60 -4.99 -2.34
CA ASN A 89 21.90 -6.38 -1.99
C ASN A 89 20.66 -7.18 -1.57
N HIS A 90 19.55 -6.98 -2.29
CA HIS A 90 18.26 -7.64 -2.06
C HIS A 90 17.73 -7.46 -0.62
N SER A 91 17.79 -6.23 -0.11
CA SER A 91 17.03 -5.83 1.08
C SER A 91 15.59 -6.33 1.01
N ASN A 92 15.01 -6.71 2.15
CA ASN A 92 13.63 -7.16 2.17
C ASN A 92 12.71 -6.03 1.69
N PRO A 93 11.98 -6.19 0.57
CA PRO A 93 11.15 -5.13 0.00
C PRO A 93 9.97 -4.77 0.90
N TYR A 94 9.63 -5.63 1.85
CA TYR A 94 8.55 -5.41 2.79
C TYR A 94 9.03 -4.73 4.09
N ASP A 95 10.32 -4.78 4.41
CA ASP A 95 10.90 -4.06 5.53
C ASP A 95 12.42 -3.95 5.34
N ILE A 96 12.88 -2.76 4.97
CA ILE A 96 14.29 -2.54 4.62
C ILE A 96 15.26 -2.74 5.80
N THR A 97 14.75 -2.83 7.03
CA THR A 97 15.53 -3.09 8.24
C THR A 97 15.73 -4.57 8.54
N LYS A 98 15.06 -5.47 7.79
CA LYS A 98 15.05 -6.92 8.01
C LYS A 98 15.72 -7.68 6.86
N PRO A 99 16.33 -8.85 7.13
CA PRO A 99 16.79 -9.73 6.06
C PRO A 99 15.59 -10.32 5.30
N CYS A 100 15.75 -10.54 4.00
CA CYS A 100 14.78 -11.30 3.21
C CYS A 100 14.98 -12.80 3.46
N GLN A 101 13.98 -13.49 4.02
CA GLN A 101 14.04 -14.94 4.28
C GLN A 101 12.85 -15.67 3.65
N GLY A 102 13.13 -16.61 2.73
CA GLY A 102 12.10 -17.38 2.02
C GLY A 102 11.51 -16.62 0.82
N LEU A 103 10.57 -17.26 0.10
CA LEU A 103 10.04 -16.76 -1.18
C LEU A 103 9.31 -15.41 -1.06
N LEU A 104 8.68 -15.15 0.10
CA LEU A 104 7.96 -13.90 0.37
C LEU A 104 8.75 -12.99 1.32
N CYS A 105 10.06 -13.20 1.45
CA CYS A 105 10.96 -12.55 2.42
C CYS A 105 10.56 -12.69 3.90
N TYR A 106 9.48 -13.44 4.18
CA TYR A 106 9.10 -13.97 5.49
C TYR A 106 8.89 -15.49 5.41
N ASN A 107 9.18 -16.18 6.51
CA ASN A 107 8.91 -17.61 6.62
C ASN A 107 7.41 -17.89 6.85
N MET A 108 6.67 -18.12 5.77
CA MET A 108 5.24 -18.44 5.80
C MET A 108 4.94 -19.94 5.92
N SER A 109 5.97 -20.79 6.04
CA SER A 109 5.80 -22.25 5.96
C SER A 109 4.91 -22.83 7.06
N ASN A 110 4.87 -22.21 8.24
CA ASN A 110 4.04 -22.67 9.35
C ASN A 110 2.54 -22.51 9.05
N VAL A 111 2.16 -21.39 8.41
CA VAL A 111 0.76 -21.13 8.02
C VAL A 111 0.33 -22.14 6.97
N GLU A 112 1.16 -22.34 5.94
CA GLU A 112 0.85 -23.31 4.87
C GLU A 112 0.75 -24.74 5.40
N LYS A 113 1.67 -25.16 6.28
CA LYS A 113 1.63 -26.49 6.91
C LYS A 113 0.36 -26.66 7.74
N TYR A 114 0.00 -25.67 8.55
CA TYR A 114 -1.17 -25.72 9.42
C TYR A 114 -2.48 -25.80 8.62
N LEU A 115 -2.67 -24.88 7.67
CA LEU A 115 -3.89 -24.81 6.87
C LEU A 115 -4.07 -26.00 5.93
N ASN A 116 -3.01 -26.73 5.61
CA ASN A 116 -3.08 -27.96 4.82
C ASN A 116 -3.27 -29.25 5.63
N GLN A 117 -3.28 -29.19 6.97
CA GLN A 117 -3.61 -30.38 7.78
C GLN A 117 -5.04 -30.83 7.49
N GLN A 118 -5.23 -32.15 7.31
CA GLN A 118 -6.55 -32.73 7.01
C GLN A 118 -7.62 -32.26 8.00
N LYS A 119 -7.35 -32.32 9.31
CA LYS A 119 -8.28 -31.89 10.36
C LYS A 119 -8.67 -30.41 10.24
N VAL A 120 -7.73 -29.54 9.86
CA VAL A 120 -7.98 -28.10 9.68
C VAL A 120 -8.84 -27.87 8.43
N ARG A 121 -8.55 -28.56 7.34
CA ARG A 121 -9.32 -28.46 6.09
C ARG A 121 -10.75 -28.99 6.24
N GLU A 122 -10.91 -30.10 6.96
CA GLU A 122 -12.22 -30.64 7.33
C GLU A 122 -13.00 -29.65 8.19
N ALA A 123 -12.37 -29.03 9.19
CA ALA A 123 -13.01 -28.03 10.05
C ALA A 123 -13.42 -26.76 9.30
N LEU A 124 -12.64 -26.31 8.31
CA LEU A 124 -12.95 -25.16 7.47
C LEU A 124 -13.92 -25.48 6.32
N GLY A 125 -14.19 -26.75 6.04
CA GLY A 125 -15.10 -27.16 4.96
C GLY A 125 -14.58 -26.92 3.55
N VAL A 126 -13.25 -26.85 3.35
CA VAL A 126 -12.62 -26.52 2.05
C VAL A 126 -12.34 -27.73 1.16
N GLY A 127 -12.71 -28.93 1.63
CA GLY A 127 -12.55 -30.18 0.89
C GLY A 127 -11.11 -30.44 0.45
N ALA A 128 -10.93 -30.79 -0.83
CA ALA A 128 -9.65 -31.17 -1.42
C ALA A 128 -8.79 -29.99 -1.93
N ILE A 129 -9.19 -28.74 -1.66
CA ILE A 129 -8.40 -27.55 -2.03
C ILE A 129 -7.14 -27.46 -1.17
N GLN A 130 -5.97 -27.36 -1.80
CA GLN A 130 -4.69 -27.12 -1.13
C GLN A 130 -4.51 -25.61 -0.90
N PHE A 131 -4.17 -25.22 0.32
CA PHE A 131 -3.81 -23.85 0.63
C PHE A 131 -2.39 -23.53 0.13
N VAL A 132 -2.24 -22.38 -0.52
CA VAL A 132 -0.96 -21.75 -0.86
C VAL A 132 -1.05 -20.28 -0.46
N SER A 133 0.05 -19.68 0.00
CA SER A 133 0.01 -18.27 0.46
C SER A 133 -0.29 -17.29 -0.68
N CYS A 134 0.28 -17.53 -1.87
CA CYS A 134 0.07 -16.72 -3.06
C CYS A 134 -0.04 -17.61 -4.31
N SER A 135 -1.02 -17.33 -5.18
CA SER A 135 -1.21 -18.08 -6.44
C SER A 135 -0.53 -17.38 -7.61
N GLN A 136 0.50 -18.02 -8.18
CA GLN A 136 1.18 -17.49 -9.36
C GLN A 136 0.26 -17.39 -10.58
N ILE A 137 -0.74 -18.28 -10.68
CA ILE A 137 -1.71 -18.27 -11.78
C ILE A 137 -2.54 -16.98 -11.74
N VAL A 138 -3.03 -16.61 -10.54
CA VAL A 138 -3.80 -15.37 -10.36
C VAL A 138 -2.91 -14.15 -10.54
N TYR A 139 -1.69 -14.16 -10.00
CA TYR A 139 -0.72 -13.09 -10.21
C TYR A 139 -0.50 -12.80 -11.71
N ASN A 140 -0.20 -13.84 -12.51
CA ASN A 140 0.04 -13.69 -13.94
C ASN A 140 -1.21 -13.17 -14.68
N ALA A 141 -2.40 -13.59 -14.27
CA ALA A 141 -3.66 -13.13 -14.85
C ALA A 141 -3.96 -11.64 -14.58
N MET A 142 -3.35 -11.05 -13.54
CA MET A 142 -3.59 -9.68 -13.08
C MET A 142 -2.48 -8.69 -13.49
N ILE A 143 -1.47 -9.09 -14.26
CA ILE A 143 -0.38 -8.20 -14.70
C ILE A 143 -0.89 -6.93 -15.38
N GLN A 144 -1.93 -7.07 -16.22
CA GLN A 144 -2.55 -5.98 -16.98
C GLN A 144 -3.39 -5.02 -16.11
N ASP A 145 -3.59 -5.36 -14.85
CA ASP A 145 -4.33 -4.57 -13.86
C ASP A 145 -3.40 -3.66 -13.03
N TRP A 146 -2.14 -4.07 -12.88
CA TRP A 146 -1.19 -3.51 -11.93
C TRP A 146 -0.94 -1.99 -12.08
N MET A 147 -0.88 -1.53 -13.33
CA MET A 147 -0.57 -0.12 -13.65
C MET A 147 -1.81 0.75 -13.83
N ARG A 148 -3.00 0.23 -13.54
CA ARG A 148 -4.22 1.02 -13.62
C ARG A 148 -4.30 1.98 -12.44
N ASN A 149 -4.76 3.20 -12.73
CA ASN A 149 -5.03 4.15 -11.67
C ASN A 149 -6.41 3.91 -11.05
N TYR A 150 -6.42 3.61 -9.76
CA TYR A 150 -7.61 3.35 -8.96
C TYR A 150 -7.94 4.43 -7.93
N ASP A 151 -7.08 5.45 -7.76
CA ASP A 151 -7.36 6.59 -6.88
C ASP A 151 -8.63 7.35 -7.31
N VAL A 152 -8.90 7.37 -8.62
CA VAL A 152 -10.02 8.07 -9.27
C VAL A 152 -11.40 7.73 -8.71
N GLY A 153 -11.57 6.57 -8.07
CA GLY A 153 -12.82 6.17 -7.43
C GLY A 153 -13.02 6.72 -6.02
N ILE A 154 -11.94 7.10 -5.33
CA ILE A 154 -11.96 7.51 -3.92
C ILE A 154 -12.62 8.88 -3.71
N PRO A 155 -12.41 9.93 -4.55
CA PRO A 155 -13.04 11.23 -4.37
C PRO A 155 -14.57 11.17 -4.20
N ALA A 156 -15.26 10.42 -5.07
CA ALA A 156 -16.71 10.28 -5.00
C ALA A 156 -17.18 9.61 -3.70
N LEU A 157 -16.38 8.72 -3.13
CA LEU A 157 -16.66 8.07 -1.84
C LEU A 157 -16.48 9.08 -0.69
N LEU A 158 -15.40 9.86 -0.70
CA LEU A 158 -15.17 10.93 0.29
C LEU A 158 -16.32 11.94 0.28
N GLU A 159 -16.78 12.36 -0.90
CA GLU A 159 -17.89 13.32 -1.06
C GLU A 159 -19.24 12.77 -0.56
N GLN A 160 -19.40 11.45 -0.52
CA GLN A 160 -20.56 10.77 0.06
C GLN A 160 -20.42 10.52 1.57
N GLY A 161 -19.33 11.00 2.19
CA GLY A 161 -19.06 10.83 3.61
C GLY A 161 -18.54 9.44 4.00
N ILE A 162 -18.04 8.67 3.03
CA ILE A 162 -17.34 7.41 3.31
C ILE A 162 -15.96 7.75 3.90
N ASN A 163 -15.69 7.25 5.11
CA ASN A 163 -14.42 7.49 5.77
C ASN A 163 -13.30 6.65 5.13
N VAL A 164 -12.15 7.27 4.86
CA VAL A 164 -11.00 6.61 4.26
C VAL A 164 -9.77 6.82 5.13
N LEU A 165 -9.14 5.71 5.51
CA LEU A 165 -7.85 5.71 6.19
C LEU A 165 -6.80 5.09 5.27
N ILE A 166 -5.82 5.87 4.87
CA ILE A 166 -4.61 5.37 4.24
C ILE A 166 -3.53 5.30 5.32
N TYR A 167 -2.88 4.16 5.48
CA TYR A 167 -1.76 4.04 6.41
C TYR A 167 -0.61 3.30 5.74
N ALA A 168 0.62 3.66 6.10
CA ALA A 168 1.81 3.03 5.53
C ALA A 168 2.90 2.95 6.59
N GLY A 169 3.51 1.77 6.71
CA GLY A 169 4.69 1.56 7.53
C GLY A 169 5.91 2.34 7.02
N GLU A 170 6.67 2.91 7.95
CA GLU A 170 7.86 3.71 7.69
C GLU A 170 8.94 2.99 6.87
N PHE A 171 9.12 1.68 7.06
CA PHE A 171 10.20 0.89 6.48
C PHE A 171 9.77 0.01 5.30
N ASP A 172 8.51 0.09 4.86
CA ASP A 172 8.07 -0.60 3.65
C ASP A 172 8.69 0.04 2.41
N PHE A 173 9.33 -0.76 1.56
CA PHE A 173 9.88 -0.27 0.31
C PHE A 173 8.89 -0.43 -0.85
N ILE A 174 8.29 -1.62 -1.01
CA ILE A 174 7.47 -1.94 -2.19
C ILE A 174 6.23 -1.05 -2.29
N CYS A 175 5.61 -0.66 -1.17
CA CYS A 175 4.49 0.26 -1.12
C CYS A 175 4.77 1.41 -0.13
N ASN A 176 5.95 2.01 -0.28
CA ASN A 176 6.50 2.98 0.66
C ASN A 176 5.55 4.13 1.06
N TRP A 177 5.74 4.62 2.29
CA TRP A 177 4.92 5.68 2.86
C TRP A 177 5.01 6.99 2.09
N LEU A 178 6.15 7.28 1.43
CA LEU A 178 6.36 8.51 0.68
C LEU A 178 5.44 8.57 -0.55
N GLY A 179 5.41 7.50 -1.35
CA GLY A 179 4.49 7.35 -2.48
C GLY A 179 3.04 7.38 -2.03
N ASN A 180 2.71 6.69 -0.93
CA ASN A 180 1.37 6.74 -0.36
C ASN A 180 0.96 8.15 0.09
N SER A 181 1.85 8.87 0.77
CA SER A 181 1.63 10.26 1.16
C SER A 181 1.40 11.16 -0.06
N ARG A 182 2.25 11.03 -1.10
CA ARG A 182 2.18 11.88 -2.30
C ARG A 182 0.85 11.74 -3.03
N TRP A 183 0.37 10.51 -3.28
CA TRP A 183 -0.89 10.34 -4.00
C TRP A 183 -2.09 10.83 -3.17
N VAL A 184 -2.08 10.61 -1.85
CA VAL A 184 -3.15 11.13 -0.97
C VAL A 184 -3.20 12.66 -0.99
N HIS A 185 -2.05 13.34 -1.04
CA HIS A 185 -2.00 14.80 -1.16
C HIS A 185 -2.40 15.30 -2.56
N ALA A 186 -2.07 14.55 -3.61
CA ALA A 186 -2.38 14.91 -4.99
C ALA A 186 -3.84 14.64 -5.40
N MET A 187 -4.48 13.67 -4.75
CA MET A 187 -5.86 13.26 -5.02
C MET A 187 -6.81 14.47 -4.97
N LYS A 188 -7.58 14.65 -6.05
CA LYS A 188 -8.51 15.78 -6.19
C LYS A 188 -9.87 15.45 -5.59
N TRP A 189 -10.24 16.16 -4.55
CA TRP A 189 -11.55 16.08 -3.89
C TRP A 189 -11.86 17.40 -3.18
N LEU A 190 -13.11 17.63 -2.76
CA LEU A 190 -13.54 18.92 -2.20
C LEU A 190 -12.67 19.44 -1.04
N GLY A 191 -12.21 18.57 -0.16
CA GLY A 191 -11.37 18.91 1.00
C GLY A 191 -9.85 18.83 0.76
N GLN A 192 -9.39 18.68 -0.49
CA GLN A 192 -7.95 18.50 -0.79
C GLN A 192 -7.08 19.63 -0.22
N LYS A 193 -7.49 20.90 -0.42
CA LYS A 193 -6.72 22.05 0.05
C LYS A 193 -6.61 22.07 1.57
N ASP A 194 -7.72 21.79 2.25
CA ASP A 194 -7.80 21.77 3.71
C ASP A 194 -7.00 20.60 4.30
N PHE A 195 -7.03 19.43 3.64
CA PHE A 195 -6.13 18.32 3.97
C PHE A 195 -4.66 18.70 3.78
N GLY A 196 -4.34 19.41 2.69
CA GLY A 196 -3.00 19.90 2.39
C GLY A 196 -2.41 20.78 3.51
N ILE A 197 -3.22 21.69 4.08
CA ILE A 197 -2.81 22.59 5.16
C ILE A 197 -3.03 22.04 6.57
N ALA A 198 -3.74 20.92 6.73
CA ALA A 198 -3.96 20.30 8.03
C ALA A 198 -2.61 19.98 8.71
N PRO A 199 -2.50 20.14 10.03
CA PRO A 199 -1.26 19.85 10.74
C PRO A 199 -1.00 18.35 10.77
N ASN A 200 0.28 17.99 10.75
CA ASN A 200 0.71 16.67 11.17
C ASN A 200 0.61 16.59 12.70
N VAL A 201 -0.05 15.55 13.21
CA VAL A 201 -0.19 15.28 14.65
C VAL A 201 0.43 13.95 15.00
N SER A 202 1.04 13.86 16.18
CA SER A 202 1.61 12.59 16.66
C SER A 202 0.49 11.59 16.96
N PHE A 203 0.60 10.39 16.38
CA PHE A 203 -0.26 9.27 16.73
C PHE A 203 0.36 8.53 17.93
N THR A 204 -0.23 8.73 19.11
CA THR A 204 0.32 8.20 20.37
C THR A 204 -0.48 7.00 20.88
N VAL A 205 0.24 5.97 21.30
CA VAL A 205 -0.30 4.77 21.96
C VAL A 205 0.48 4.57 23.25
N ASP A 206 -0.23 4.55 24.39
CA ASP A 206 0.34 4.38 25.73
C ASP A 206 1.50 5.34 26.05
N GLY A 207 1.36 6.60 25.64
CA GLY A 207 2.36 7.65 25.86
C GLY A 207 3.53 7.64 24.87
N GLU A 208 3.64 6.65 23.99
CA GLU A 208 4.67 6.58 22.95
C GLU A 208 4.14 7.03 21.59
N VAL A 209 4.93 7.82 20.87
CA VAL A 209 4.63 8.18 19.47
C VAL A 209 4.85 6.94 18.60
N LYS A 210 3.78 6.52 17.90
CA LYS A 210 3.77 5.36 16.98
C LYS A 210 3.53 5.76 15.53
N GLY A 211 3.52 7.04 15.23
CA GLY A 211 3.36 7.52 13.87
C GLY A 211 3.02 9.00 13.78
N THR A 212 2.85 9.44 12.54
CA THR A 212 2.42 10.80 12.19
C THR A 212 1.12 10.73 11.41
N LEU A 213 0.07 11.31 11.98
CA LEU A 213 -1.28 11.37 11.44
C LEU A 213 -1.55 12.73 10.80
N LYS A 214 -2.22 12.72 9.64
CA LYS A 214 -2.81 13.90 9.03
C LYS A 214 -4.24 13.59 8.65
N SER A 215 -5.19 14.45 9.02
CA SER A 215 -6.60 14.21 8.78
C SER A 215 -7.33 15.49 8.42
N HIS A 216 -8.27 15.40 7.49
CA HIS A 216 -9.26 16.43 7.22
C HIS A 216 -10.53 15.78 6.67
N GLY A 217 -11.69 16.16 7.24
CA GLY A 217 -12.97 15.58 6.88
C GLY A 217 -12.95 14.03 6.94
N PRO A 218 -13.41 13.33 5.90
CA PRO A 218 -13.45 11.87 5.87
C PRO A 218 -12.10 11.20 5.54
N LEU A 219 -11.05 11.96 5.24
CA LEU A 219 -9.75 11.43 4.82
C LEU A 219 -8.70 11.51 5.95
N SER A 220 -7.99 10.40 6.18
CA SER A 220 -6.84 10.34 7.08
C SER A 220 -5.67 9.62 6.42
N PHE A 221 -4.46 10.15 6.62
CA PHE A 221 -3.20 9.49 6.29
C PHE A 221 -2.37 9.28 7.56
N LEU A 222 -1.90 8.05 7.80
CA LEU A 222 -1.03 7.71 8.92
C LEU A 222 0.27 7.06 8.44
N LYS A 223 1.40 7.74 8.64
CA LYS A 223 2.72 7.08 8.59
C LYS A 223 2.94 6.38 9.92
N VAL A 224 3.07 5.05 9.91
CA VAL A 224 3.27 4.23 11.13
C VAL A 224 4.76 4.02 11.35
N SER A 225 5.27 4.47 12.49
CA SER A 225 6.69 4.35 12.85
C SER A 225 7.06 2.90 13.12
N ASP A 226 8.33 2.54 12.84
CA ASP A 226 8.90 1.23 13.16
C ASP A 226 8.09 0.04 12.59
N ALA A 227 7.51 0.20 11.41
CA ALA A 227 6.72 -0.83 10.72
C ALA A 227 7.08 -0.93 9.24
N GLY A 228 7.09 -2.14 8.70
CA GLY A 228 7.19 -2.44 7.28
C GLY A 228 5.82 -2.55 6.60
N HIS A 229 5.73 -3.43 5.60
CA HIS A 229 4.57 -3.64 4.74
C HIS A 229 3.39 -4.21 5.52
N MET A 230 3.66 -5.15 6.42
CA MET A 230 2.66 -5.77 7.28
C MET A 230 2.60 -5.03 8.62
N VAL A 231 2.09 -3.80 8.64
CA VAL A 231 2.00 -2.98 9.86
C VAL A 231 1.47 -3.74 11.08
N PRO A 232 0.41 -4.58 11.01
CA PRO A 232 -0.04 -5.35 12.16
C PRO A 232 0.94 -6.42 12.65
N MET A 233 1.85 -6.90 11.80
CA MET A 233 2.90 -7.84 12.18
C MET A 233 4.00 -7.13 12.98
N ASP A 234 4.39 -5.92 12.55
CA ASP A 234 5.53 -5.19 13.13
C ASP A 234 5.14 -4.34 14.34
N GLN A 235 3.95 -3.71 14.29
CA GLN A 235 3.41 -2.86 15.36
C GLN A 235 1.98 -3.30 15.74
N PRO A 236 1.78 -4.53 16.26
CA PRO A 236 0.45 -5.10 16.50
C PRO A 236 -0.43 -4.25 17.42
N LYS A 237 0.16 -3.70 18.48
CA LYS A 237 -0.55 -2.83 19.44
C LYS A 237 -0.97 -1.51 18.80
N ALA A 238 -0.07 -0.86 18.05
CA ALA A 238 -0.39 0.38 17.37
C ALA A 238 -1.45 0.18 16.29
N ALA A 239 -1.35 -0.91 15.52
CA ALA A 239 -2.32 -1.28 14.49
C ALA A 239 -3.72 -1.52 15.09
N LEU A 240 -3.81 -2.23 16.21
CA LEU A 240 -5.08 -2.46 16.90
C LEU A 240 -5.71 -1.16 17.39
N VAL A 241 -4.93 -0.30 18.05
CA VAL A 241 -5.42 1.00 18.56
C VAL A 241 -5.82 1.92 17.41
N MET A 242 -5.04 1.97 16.33
CA MET A 242 -5.38 2.71 15.10
C MET A 242 -6.74 2.26 14.58
N LEU A 243 -6.93 0.95 14.37
CA LEU A 243 -8.17 0.40 13.82
C LEU A 243 -9.37 0.67 14.74
N GLN A 244 -9.22 0.45 16.06
CA GLN A 244 -10.28 0.70 17.03
C GLN A 244 -10.68 2.18 17.08
N ARG A 245 -9.71 3.10 17.14
CA ARG A 245 -9.97 4.54 17.15
C ARG A 245 -10.62 4.99 15.85
N TRP A 246 -10.14 4.50 14.70
CA TRP A 246 -10.74 4.83 13.40
C TRP A 246 -12.18 4.35 13.28
N MET A 247 -12.47 3.08 13.63
CA MET A 247 -13.82 2.53 13.61
C MET A 247 -14.80 3.26 14.55
N GLN A 248 -14.29 3.89 15.61
CA GLN A 248 -15.08 4.68 16.55
C GLN A 248 -15.18 6.17 16.18
N GLY A 249 -14.55 6.61 15.09
CA GLY A 249 -14.50 8.03 14.72
C GLY A 249 -13.64 8.88 15.64
N LYS A 250 -12.67 8.26 16.33
CA LYS A 250 -11.79 8.89 17.35
C LYS A 250 -10.31 8.87 16.96
N LEU A 251 -9.99 8.66 15.69
CA LEU A 251 -8.59 8.56 15.24
C LEU A 251 -7.79 9.83 15.53
N THR A 252 -8.42 11.00 15.41
CA THR A 252 -7.85 12.31 15.67
C THR A 252 -8.00 12.77 17.12
N SER A 253 -8.73 12.03 17.96
CA SER A 253 -8.92 12.39 19.37
C SER A 253 -7.64 12.07 20.14
N THR A 254 -7.02 13.08 20.73
CA THR A 254 -6.02 12.88 21.79
C THR A 254 -6.75 12.27 22.98
N ALA A 255 -6.33 11.07 23.40
CA ALA A 255 -6.77 10.51 24.68
C ALA A 255 -6.28 11.40 25.84
#